data_AF-A0A2N5TDB1-F1
#
_entry.id   AF-A0A2N5TDB1-F1
#
_cell.length_a   1.000
_cell.length_b   1.000
_cell.length_c   1.000
_cell.angle_alpha   90.00
_cell.angle_beta   90.00
_cell.angle_gamma   90.00
#
_symmetry.space_group_name_H-M   'P 1'
#
loop_
_entity.id
_entity.type
_entity.pdbx_description
1 polymer ?
#
loop_
_entity_poly.entity_id
_entity_poly.type
_entity_poly.pdbx_seq_one_letter_code
_entity_poly.pdbx_strand_id
1 'polypeptide(L)'
;MHVVTRSGISILPLFNFLVHAATVLWAAGILWRLVAYILDNGWFSRVPRATIEALPSNAVRLRIPVPGSRQWSAGSYVYLRFLSIKPWESHPFTISSLPVTPGNGEEGKNEMVFVLRPQEGLTARLKSLANRPAVPPVRACLIDGPYGGFMDSLRACDTVLLVAGGTGLAALISIAQSLQRCGPMRGMSCCSSLEIHWAIRDSSCIEWFREQLIELENVKIYITNENQPDRSNPGKEKDHAGIENNEVELEKQNEGLEPQDSALEKQDTALEKHDSALEKQDKKHGSIPSLQAQTQYSRPDLHQVIKQASSQYAGRIGVMGGSISFGFLLAWHRIDLPFFLNGINQVCGPNSMVSDVRKSVARLQASILLSEKHIKCKELELYQESFDE
;
A
#
# COMPACT_ATOMS: atom_id res chain seq x y z
N MET A 1 -9.35 -53.44 -52.67
CA MET A 1 -9.72 -52.79 -51.39
C MET A 1 -8.46 -52.16 -50.82
N HIS A 2 -8.26 -50.85 -50.93
CA HIS A 2 -7.17 -50.13 -50.27
C HIS A 2 -7.64 -48.71 -49.96
N VAL A 3 -7.98 -48.47 -48.69
CA VAL A 3 -8.20 -47.14 -48.13
C VAL A 3 -7.11 -46.93 -47.10
N VAL A 4 -6.16 -46.05 -47.38
CA VAL A 4 -5.17 -45.55 -46.41
C VAL A 4 -5.05 -44.03 -46.60
N THR A 5 -4.86 -43.32 -45.50
CA THR A 5 -5.31 -41.93 -45.32
C THR A 5 -4.27 -40.84 -45.64
N ARG A 6 -4.78 -39.80 -46.30
CA ARG A 6 -4.41 -38.36 -46.27
C ARG A 6 -3.17 -37.91 -45.45
N SER A 7 -2.24 -37.30 -46.16
CA SER A 7 -1.56 -36.02 -45.84
C SER A 7 -1.01 -35.79 -44.41
N GLY A 8 0.28 -36.08 -44.22
CA GLY A 8 1.06 -35.51 -43.12
C GLY A 8 1.48 -34.06 -43.42
N ILE A 9 0.86 -33.09 -42.74
CA ILE A 9 1.30 -31.69 -42.75
C ILE A 9 2.50 -31.57 -41.79
N SER A 10 3.62 -31.05 -42.27
CA SER A 10 4.83 -30.87 -41.46
C SER A 10 4.67 -29.71 -40.47
N ILE A 11 4.53 -30.03 -39.19
CA ILE A 11 4.24 -29.07 -38.11
C ILE A 11 5.49 -28.23 -37.73
N LEU A 12 6.71 -28.77 -37.92
CA LEU A 12 7.98 -28.13 -37.55
C LEU A 12 8.22 -26.71 -38.11
N PRO A 13 8.08 -26.44 -39.42
CA PRO A 13 8.35 -25.09 -39.97
C PRO A 13 7.41 -24.02 -39.41
N LEU A 14 6.14 -24.36 -39.15
CA LEU A 14 5.18 -23.43 -38.57
C LEU A 14 5.52 -23.13 -37.10
N PHE A 15 5.88 -24.15 -36.32
CA PHE A 15 6.34 -23.98 -34.94
C PHE A 15 7.56 -23.07 -34.85
N ASN A 16 8.58 -23.30 -35.71
CA ASN A 16 9.76 -22.45 -35.76
C ASN A 16 9.40 -21.00 -36.11
N PHE A 17 8.53 -20.76 -37.09
CA PHE A 17 8.09 -19.40 -37.45
C PHE A 17 7.41 -18.69 -36.28
N LEU A 18 6.51 -19.38 -35.55
CA LEU A 18 5.82 -18.82 -34.38
C LEU A 18 6.81 -18.48 -33.24
N VAL A 19 7.79 -19.32 -32.97
CA VAL A 19 8.83 -19.06 -31.96
C VAL A 19 9.70 -17.86 -32.33
N HIS A 20 10.11 -17.72 -33.61
CA HIS A 20 10.86 -16.55 -34.06
C HIS A 20 10.01 -15.27 -33.98
N ALA A 21 8.75 -15.30 -34.42
CA ALA A 21 7.84 -14.16 -34.34
C ALA A 21 7.61 -13.72 -32.87
N ALA A 22 7.38 -14.67 -31.96
CA ALA A 22 7.25 -14.39 -30.53
C ALA A 22 8.54 -13.79 -29.93
N THR A 23 9.71 -14.31 -30.32
CA THR A 23 11.02 -13.82 -29.85
C THR A 23 11.29 -12.40 -30.33
N VAL A 24 10.99 -12.09 -31.60
CA VAL A 24 11.11 -10.75 -32.17
C VAL A 24 10.15 -9.77 -31.48
N LEU A 25 8.89 -10.15 -31.26
CA LEU A 25 7.90 -9.31 -30.59
C LEU A 25 8.28 -9.02 -29.13
N TRP A 26 8.76 -10.04 -28.40
CA TRP A 26 9.26 -9.90 -27.03
C TRP A 26 10.50 -9.00 -26.94
N ALA A 27 11.47 -9.21 -27.84
CA ALA A 27 12.68 -8.39 -27.91
C ALA A 27 12.37 -6.94 -28.29
N ALA A 28 11.46 -6.70 -29.24
CA ALA A 28 10.97 -5.38 -29.61
C ALA A 28 10.27 -4.69 -28.43
N GLY A 29 9.43 -5.40 -27.67
CA GLY A 29 8.78 -4.87 -26.47
C GLY A 29 9.73 -4.58 -25.29
N ILE A 30 10.88 -5.25 -25.21
CA ILE A 30 11.95 -4.90 -24.26
C ILE A 30 12.73 -3.67 -24.75
N LEU A 31 13.10 -3.64 -26.04
CA LEU A 31 13.81 -2.53 -26.63
C LEU A 31 12.99 -1.24 -26.56
N TRP A 32 11.69 -1.30 -26.86
CA TRP A 32 10.78 -0.17 -26.73
C TRP A 32 10.73 0.38 -25.31
N ARG A 33 10.59 -0.47 -24.28
CA ARG A 33 10.58 -0.03 -22.87
C ARG A 33 11.92 0.59 -22.45
N LEU A 34 13.05 0.05 -22.91
CA LEU A 34 14.37 0.65 -22.68
C LEU A 34 14.51 2.02 -23.36
N VAL A 35 14.03 2.15 -24.60
CA VAL A 35 14.06 3.42 -25.35
C VAL A 35 13.13 4.45 -24.70
N ALA A 36 11.89 4.09 -24.36
CA ALA A 36 10.95 4.96 -23.65
C ALA A 36 11.54 5.45 -22.32
N TYR A 37 12.05 4.56 -21.47
CA TYR A 37 12.73 4.93 -20.23
C TYR A 37 13.89 5.93 -20.46
N ILE A 38 14.69 5.73 -21.50
CA ILE A 38 15.82 6.60 -21.86
C ILE A 38 15.34 7.98 -22.36
N LEU A 39 14.22 8.05 -23.07
CA LEU A 39 13.62 9.31 -23.55
C LEU A 39 12.97 10.08 -22.39
N ASP A 40 12.15 9.41 -21.57
CA ASP A 40 11.36 10.02 -20.49
C ASP A 40 12.19 10.49 -19.30
N ASN A 41 13.33 9.83 -19.05
CA ASN A 41 14.30 10.27 -18.05
C ASN A 41 15.42 11.13 -18.66
N GLY A 42 15.69 11.00 -19.96
CA GLY A 42 16.85 11.60 -20.63
C GLY A 42 18.12 10.76 -20.51
N TRP A 43 18.85 10.62 -21.61
CA TRP A 43 20.03 9.73 -21.77
C TRP A 43 21.11 9.90 -20.69
N PHE A 44 21.28 11.12 -20.16
CA PHE A 44 22.32 11.44 -19.16
C PHE A 44 21.80 11.60 -17.73
N SER A 45 20.52 11.34 -17.48
CA SER A 45 19.95 11.50 -16.14
C SER A 45 20.44 10.43 -15.17
N ARG A 46 20.71 10.86 -13.93
CA ARG A 46 21.10 9.96 -12.85
C ARG A 46 19.94 9.03 -12.51
N VAL A 47 20.20 7.73 -12.52
CA VAL A 47 19.25 6.70 -12.07
C VAL A 47 18.75 7.04 -10.66
N PRO A 48 17.42 7.13 -10.44
CA PRO A 48 16.85 7.36 -9.13
C PRO A 48 17.33 6.34 -8.09
N ARG A 49 17.40 6.78 -6.83
CA ARG A 49 17.85 5.93 -5.73
C ARG A 49 16.73 5.79 -4.71
N ALA A 50 16.25 4.57 -4.53
CA ALA A 50 15.24 4.23 -3.55
C ALA A 50 15.89 3.97 -2.18
N THR A 51 15.46 4.68 -1.16
CA THR A 51 15.76 4.37 0.24
C THR A 51 14.77 3.32 0.73
N ILE A 52 15.28 2.24 1.33
CA ILE A 52 14.52 1.10 1.83
C ILE A 52 14.48 1.17 3.37
N GLU A 53 13.29 1.27 3.93
CA GLU A 53 13.04 1.43 5.37
C GLU A 53 12.20 0.23 5.87
N ALA A 54 12.58 -0.36 7.00
CA ALA A 54 11.83 -1.46 7.62
C ALA A 54 10.67 -0.91 8.45
N LEU A 55 9.47 -1.45 8.26
CA LEU A 55 8.26 -1.05 9.00
C LEU A 55 7.73 -2.19 9.88
N PRO A 56 7.00 -1.87 10.97
CA PRO A 56 6.35 -2.86 11.84
C PRO A 56 5.32 -3.73 11.10
N SER A 57 4.87 -4.82 11.73
CA SER A 57 3.96 -5.84 11.13
C SER A 57 4.41 -6.36 9.75
N ASN A 58 5.73 -6.57 9.59
CA ASN A 58 6.34 -7.11 8.37
C ASN A 58 5.96 -6.30 7.12
N ALA A 59 6.35 -5.03 7.09
CA ALA A 59 6.21 -4.16 5.94
C ALA A 59 7.56 -3.49 5.59
N VAL A 60 7.64 -2.94 4.38
CA VAL A 60 8.79 -2.17 3.89
C VAL A 60 8.26 -0.88 3.27
N ARG A 61 8.86 0.25 3.64
CA ARG A 61 8.64 1.54 2.97
C ARG A 61 9.77 1.77 1.97
N LEU A 62 9.43 2.20 0.76
CA LEU A 62 10.38 2.69 -0.23
C LEU A 62 10.13 4.20 -0.39
N ARG A 63 11.18 5.00 -0.26
CA ARG A 63 11.16 6.44 -0.54
C ARG A 63 12.05 6.72 -1.74
N ILE A 64 11.51 7.30 -2.80
CA ILE A 64 12.25 7.61 -4.03
C ILE A 64 12.12 9.11 -4.36
N PRO A 65 13.17 9.92 -4.16
CA PRO A 65 13.17 11.31 -4.58
C PRO A 65 13.22 11.39 -6.11
N VAL A 66 12.29 12.15 -6.70
CA VAL A 66 12.17 12.41 -8.13
C VAL A 66 12.18 13.94 -8.38
N PRO A 67 12.51 14.39 -9.60
CA PRO A 67 12.46 15.83 -9.93
C PRO A 67 11.05 16.40 -9.74
N GLY A 68 10.93 17.66 -9.31
CA GLY A 68 9.62 18.33 -9.15
C GLY A 68 8.79 18.44 -10.45
N SER A 69 9.45 18.33 -11.62
CA SER A 69 8.80 18.21 -12.92
C SER A 69 8.08 16.87 -13.13
N ARG A 70 8.43 15.81 -12.39
CA ARG A 70 7.72 14.53 -12.44
C ARG A 70 6.49 14.61 -11.55
N GLN A 71 5.34 14.68 -12.20
CA GLN A 71 4.01 14.69 -11.62
C GLN A 71 3.33 13.33 -11.83
N TRP A 72 2.38 12.96 -10.96
CA TRP A 72 1.58 11.74 -11.07
C TRP A 72 0.19 11.95 -10.47
N SER A 73 -0.77 11.15 -10.89
CA SER A 73 -2.14 11.17 -10.34
C SER A 73 -2.24 10.34 -9.06
N ALA A 74 -3.22 10.66 -8.22
CA ALA A 74 -3.62 9.80 -7.11
C ALA A 74 -3.97 8.38 -7.62
N GLY A 75 -3.73 7.33 -6.81
CA GLY A 75 -3.95 5.94 -7.22
C GLY A 75 -3.00 5.37 -8.28
N SER A 76 -2.19 6.21 -8.95
CA SER A 76 -1.24 5.72 -9.96
C SER A 76 -0.18 4.78 -9.36
N TYR A 77 0.30 3.86 -10.18
CA TYR A 77 1.37 2.92 -9.85
C TYR A 77 2.54 3.06 -10.84
N VAL A 78 3.71 2.53 -10.46
CA VAL A 78 4.90 2.48 -11.33
C VAL A 78 5.53 1.10 -11.29
N TYR A 79 6.15 0.68 -12.38
CA TYR A 79 7.02 -0.49 -12.38
C TYR A 79 8.41 -0.07 -11.92
N LEU A 80 8.86 -0.65 -10.81
CA LEU A 80 10.17 -0.44 -10.23
C LEU A 80 11.10 -1.61 -10.56
N ARG A 81 12.33 -1.31 -10.97
CA ARG A 81 13.36 -2.30 -11.32
C ARG A 81 14.67 -2.02 -10.58
N PHE A 82 15.01 -2.92 -9.65
CA PHE A 82 16.19 -2.80 -8.80
C PHE A 82 17.41 -3.48 -9.42
N LEU A 83 18.27 -2.68 -10.05
CA LEU A 83 19.46 -3.16 -10.77
C LEU A 83 20.39 -4.03 -9.90
N SER A 84 20.52 -3.71 -8.61
CA SER A 84 21.40 -4.42 -7.67
C SER A 84 20.77 -5.64 -6.99
N ILE A 85 19.52 -6.01 -7.30
CA ILE A 85 18.79 -7.09 -6.59
C ILE A 85 18.21 -8.11 -7.59
N LYS A 86 17.52 -7.62 -8.62
CA LYS A 86 16.93 -8.39 -9.71
C LYS A 86 16.82 -7.47 -10.96
N PRO A 87 17.89 -7.31 -11.76
CA PRO A 87 17.96 -6.31 -12.83
C PRO A 87 16.99 -6.55 -14.00
N TRP A 88 16.51 -7.78 -14.17
CA TRP A 88 15.64 -8.17 -15.29
C TRP A 88 14.16 -8.22 -14.94
N GLU A 89 13.80 -8.05 -13.66
CA GLU A 89 12.40 -8.05 -13.22
C GLU A 89 11.95 -6.62 -12.92
N SER A 90 10.92 -6.18 -13.62
CA SER A 90 10.14 -4.99 -13.27
C SER A 90 8.97 -5.42 -12.38
N HIS A 91 8.76 -4.75 -11.25
CA HIS A 91 7.69 -5.07 -10.30
C HIS A 91 6.80 -3.83 -10.11
N PRO A 92 5.47 -3.94 -10.31
CA PRO A 92 4.55 -2.83 -10.09
C PRO A 92 4.40 -2.50 -8.60
N PHE A 93 4.32 -1.21 -8.26
CA PHE A 93 4.04 -0.72 -6.92
C PHE A 93 3.19 0.56 -6.97
N THR A 94 2.13 0.63 -6.18
CA THR A 94 1.23 1.80 -6.10
C THR A 94 1.84 2.94 -5.29
N ILE A 95 1.75 4.17 -5.80
CA ILE A 95 2.30 5.35 -5.14
C ILE A 95 1.32 5.81 -4.05
N SER A 96 1.80 5.86 -2.80
CA SER A 96 1.00 6.28 -1.64
C SER A 96 1.14 7.77 -1.31
N SER A 97 2.08 8.49 -1.94
CA SER A 97 2.21 9.94 -1.83
C SER A 97 1.55 10.67 -3.01
N LEU A 98 1.30 11.97 -2.83
CA LEU A 98 0.94 12.90 -3.90
C LEU A 98 2.15 13.79 -4.24
N PRO A 99 2.27 14.29 -5.48
CA PRO A 99 3.30 15.26 -5.81
C PRO A 99 3.02 16.59 -5.09
N VAL A 100 4.08 17.35 -4.81
CA VAL A 100 3.96 18.70 -4.26
C VAL A 100 3.67 19.67 -5.40
N THR A 101 2.59 20.44 -5.27
CA THR A 101 2.24 21.47 -6.25
C THR A 101 3.23 22.63 -6.16
N PRO A 102 3.85 23.08 -7.26
CA PRO A 102 4.81 24.19 -7.25
C PRO A 102 4.10 25.54 -7.12
N GLY A 103 3.63 25.85 -5.91
CA GLY A 103 2.98 27.12 -5.57
C GLY A 103 3.66 27.92 -4.44
N ASN A 104 4.46 27.27 -3.59
CA ASN A 104 4.93 27.85 -2.32
C ASN A 104 6.42 28.25 -2.31
N GLY A 105 7.00 28.58 -3.46
CA GLY A 105 8.38 29.11 -3.56
C GLY A 105 9.52 28.11 -3.28
N GLU A 106 9.22 26.93 -2.76
CA GLU A 106 10.16 25.82 -2.70
C GLU A 106 10.28 25.15 -4.07
N GLU A 107 11.50 25.07 -4.62
CA GLU A 107 11.85 24.19 -5.75
C GLU A 107 11.85 22.72 -5.27
N GLY A 108 10.66 22.25 -4.90
CA GLY A 108 10.44 21.00 -4.19
C GLY A 108 10.89 19.78 -5.00
N LYS A 109 11.72 18.94 -4.38
CA LYS A 109 11.91 17.56 -4.84
C LYS A 109 10.67 16.78 -4.46
N ASN A 110 10.00 16.21 -5.45
CA ASN A 110 8.88 15.30 -5.20
C ASN A 110 9.42 13.99 -4.62
N GLU A 111 8.71 13.36 -3.67
CA GLU A 111 9.05 12.03 -3.15
C GLU A 111 7.93 11.05 -3.47
N MET A 112 8.25 10.01 -4.24
CA MET A 112 7.37 8.85 -4.42
C MET A 112 7.57 7.90 -3.24
N VAL A 113 6.53 7.73 -2.44
CA VAL A 113 6.50 6.81 -1.29
C VAL A 113 5.69 5.58 -1.67
N PHE A 114 6.20 4.41 -1.30
CA PHE A 114 5.54 3.12 -1.49
C PHE A 114 5.56 2.34 -0.17
N VAL A 115 4.43 1.73 0.19
CA VAL A 115 4.35 0.82 1.34
C VAL A 115 3.91 -0.55 0.82
N LEU A 116 4.74 -1.56 1.07
CA LEU A 116 4.51 -2.92 0.58
C LEU A 116 4.71 -3.96 1.68
N ARG A 117 3.92 -5.03 1.65
CA ARG A 117 4.11 -6.21 2.50
C ARG A 117 4.97 -7.23 1.74
N PRO A 118 6.16 -7.60 2.24
CA PRO A 118 7.02 -8.58 1.61
C PRO A 118 6.32 -9.92 1.41
N GLN A 119 6.38 -10.40 0.17
CA GLN A 119 6.06 -11.76 -0.27
C GLN A 119 7.38 -12.43 -0.70
N GLU A 120 7.35 -13.33 -1.68
CA GLU A 120 8.55 -13.99 -2.20
C GLU A 120 9.33 -13.12 -3.21
N GLY A 121 10.49 -13.63 -3.67
CA GLY A 121 11.24 -13.02 -4.77
C GLY A 121 11.90 -11.68 -4.43
N LEU A 122 11.55 -10.61 -5.17
CA LEU A 122 12.14 -9.28 -4.99
C LEU A 122 11.81 -8.71 -3.61
N THR A 123 10.57 -8.82 -3.16
CA THR A 123 10.10 -8.12 -1.95
C THR A 123 10.65 -8.75 -0.68
N ALA A 124 10.81 -10.07 -0.63
CA ALA A 124 11.62 -10.77 0.39
C ALA A 124 13.07 -10.22 0.46
N ARG A 125 13.70 -9.98 -0.69
CA ARG A 125 15.06 -9.41 -0.74
C ARG A 125 15.09 -7.95 -0.27
N LEU A 126 14.10 -7.13 -0.64
CA LEU A 126 13.99 -5.76 -0.12
C LEU A 126 13.89 -5.76 1.42
N LYS A 127 13.06 -6.63 2.01
CA LYS A 127 12.98 -6.81 3.47
C LYS A 127 14.32 -7.25 4.08
N SER A 128 14.96 -8.26 3.49
CA SER A 128 16.23 -8.77 4.05
C SER A 128 17.38 -7.77 3.95
N LEU A 129 17.26 -6.74 3.10
CA LEU A 129 18.16 -5.60 3.03
C LEU A 129 17.76 -4.48 4.00
N ALA A 130 16.47 -4.19 4.16
CA ALA A 130 15.96 -3.22 5.14
C ALA A 130 16.40 -3.59 6.57
N ASN A 131 16.43 -4.89 6.89
CA ASN A 131 16.86 -5.41 8.19
C ASN A 131 18.39 -5.52 8.37
N ARG A 132 19.21 -4.99 7.44
CA ARG A 132 20.69 -5.07 7.50
C ARG A 132 21.31 -3.68 7.68
N PRO A 133 21.56 -3.20 8.92
CA PRO A 133 22.07 -1.86 9.16
C PRO A 133 23.47 -1.59 8.56
N ALA A 134 24.27 -2.65 8.33
CA ALA A 134 25.61 -2.55 7.76
C ALA A 134 25.65 -2.25 6.25
N VAL A 135 24.52 -2.32 5.54
CA VAL A 135 24.46 -2.07 4.08
C VAL A 135 23.66 -0.79 3.85
N PRO A 136 24.14 0.16 3.02
CA PRO A 136 23.36 1.35 2.72
C PRO A 136 21.95 0.99 2.24
N PRO A 137 20.89 1.56 2.85
CA PRO A 137 19.49 1.26 2.49
C PRO A 137 19.10 1.80 1.11
N VAL A 138 20.03 2.48 0.44
CA VAL A 138 19.83 3.23 -0.79
C VAL A 138 20.23 2.38 -2.01
N ARG A 139 19.29 2.12 -2.93
CA ARG A 139 19.49 1.27 -4.12
C ARG A 139 19.10 1.97 -5.42
N ALA A 140 19.89 1.78 -6.47
CA ALA A 140 19.56 2.24 -7.81
C ALA A 140 18.30 1.52 -8.33
N CYS A 141 17.29 2.30 -8.69
CA CYS A 141 16.01 1.82 -9.16
C CYS A 141 15.61 2.56 -10.43
N LEU A 142 15.32 1.81 -11.51
CA LEU A 142 14.63 2.40 -12.66
C LEU A 142 13.14 2.52 -12.31
N ILE A 143 12.53 3.62 -12.70
CA ILE A 143 11.09 3.91 -12.54
C ILE A 143 10.48 3.96 -13.94
N ASP A 144 9.43 3.19 -14.16
CA ASP A 144 8.68 3.11 -15.42
C ASP A 144 7.20 3.40 -15.11
N GLY A 145 6.59 4.33 -15.86
CA GLY A 145 5.30 4.97 -15.52
C GLY A 145 5.43 6.47 -15.15
N PRO A 146 4.40 7.10 -14.55
CA PRO A 146 3.25 6.50 -13.88
C PRO A 146 2.22 5.86 -14.81
N TYR A 147 1.58 4.81 -14.31
CA TYR A 147 0.49 4.06 -14.94
C TYR A 147 -0.78 4.11 -14.08
N GLY A 148 -1.93 3.94 -14.73
CA GLY A 148 -3.23 4.12 -14.09
C GLY A 148 -3.39 5.51 -13.49
N GLY A 149 -4.32 5.63 -12.54
CA GLY A 149 -4.61 6.89 -11.87
C GLY A 149 -6.11 7.08 -11.65
N PHE A 150 -6.42 7.87 -10.65
CA PHE A 150 -7.75 8.17 -10.16
C PHE A 150 -8.71 8.60 -11.28
N MET A 151 -9.85 7.91 -11.36
CA MET A 151 -10.91 8.18 -12.32
C MET A 151 -11.71 9.43 -11.92
N ASP A 152 -11.88 10.39 -12.83
CA ASP A 152 -12.76 11.56 -12.61
C ASP A 152 -14.21 11.18 -12.23
N SER A 153 -14.63 9.96 -12.55
CA SER A 153 -15.88 9.35 -12.11
C SER A 153 -16.09 9.39 -10.59
N LEU A 154 -15.04 9.21 -9.78
CA LEU A 154 -15.13 9.31 -8.32
C LEU A 154 -15.25 10.77 -7.82
N ARG A 155 -14.82 11.77 -8.59
CA ARG A 155 -15.13 13.18 -8.29
C ARG A 155 -16.62 13.47 -8.50
N ALA A 156 -17.23 12.84 -9.50
CA ALA A 156 -18.66 13.01 -9.80
C ALA A 156 -19.61 12.41 -8.73
N CYS A 157 -19.09 11.69 -7.72
CA CYS A 157 -19.86 11.19 -6.59
C CYS A 157 -19.99 12.25 -5.48
N ASP A 158 -21.20 12.43 -4.93
CA ASP A 158 -21.44 13.34 -3.80
C ASP A 158 -20.76 12.85 -2.52
N THR A 159 -20.67 11.53 -2.35
CA THR A 159 -20.04 10.85 -1.21
C THR A 159 -19.16 9.71 -1.71
N VAL A 160 -17.95 9.57 -1.14
CA VAL A 160 -17.02 8.48 -1.50
C VAL A 160 -16.66 7.66 -0.27
N LEU A 161 -16.84 6.35 -0.39
CA LEU A 161 -16.57 5.35 0.64
C LEU A 161 -15.37 4.48 0.23
N LEU A 162 -14.23 4.68 0.89
CA LEU A 162 -12.97 3.99 0.62
C LEU A 162 -12.80 2.83 1.61
N VAL A 163 -12.62 1.60 1.12
CA VAL A 163 -12.55 0.39 1.97
C VAL A 163 -11.27 -0.40 1.67
N ALA A 164 -10.26 -0.30 2.54
CA ALA A 164 -8.94 -0.91 2.34
C ALA A 164 -8.64 -2.04 3.35
N GLY A 165 -7.79 -2.99 2.93
CA GLY A 165 -7.30 -4.07 3.79
C GLY A 165 -5.77 -4.15 3.77
N GLY A 166 -5.13 -4.05 4.94
CA GLY A 166 -3.67 -4.09 5.06
C GLY A 166 -2.99 -3.03 4.19
N THR A 167 -1.97 -3.42 3.43
CA THR A 167 -1.20 -2.50 2.56
C THR A 167 -2.00 -1.98 1.36
N GLY A 168 -3.20 -2.51 1.10
CA GLY A 168 -4.09 -2.00 0.06
C GLY A 168 -4.57 -0.56 0.29
N LEU A 169 -4.38 0.00 1.50
CA LEU A 169 -4.59 1.43 1.76
C LEU A 169 -3.61 2.32 0.96
N ALA A 170 -2.45 1.80 0.50
CA ALA A 170 -1.48 2.57 -0.29
C ALA A 170 -2.08 3.18 -1.57
N ALA A 171 -3.06 2.52 -2.20
CA ALA A 171 -3.79 3.06 -3.34
C ALA A 171 -4.80 4.13 -2.91
N LEU A 172 -5.60 3.82 -1.87
CA LEU A 172 -6.71 4.67 -1.45
C LEU A 172 -6.27 5.93 -0.69
N ILE A 173 -5.10 5.93 -0.06
CA ILE A 173 -4.63 7.06 0.76
C ILE A 173 -4.29 8.28 -0.10
N SER A 174 -3.64 8.08 -1.25
CA SER A 174 -3.37 9.17 -2.20
C SER A 174 -4.66 9.68 -2.87
N ILE A 175 -5.62 8.78 -3.12
CA ILE A 175 -6.98 9.12 -3.59
C ILE A 175 -7.73 9.96 -2.55
N ALA A 176 -7.71 9.55 -1.28
CA ALA A 176 -8.33 10.26 -0.17
C ALA A 176 -7.79 11.69 -0.04
N GLN A 177 -6.45 11.82 0.02
CA GLN A 177 -5.79 13.12 0.08
C GLN A 177 -6.12 13.99 -1.13
N SER A 178 -6.21 13.40 -2.34
CA SER A 178 -6.56 14.15 -3.55
C SER A 178 -8.01 14.65 -3.51
N LEU A 179 -8.97 13.81 -3.13
CA LEU A 179 -10.37 14.19 -2.99
C LEU A 179 -10.56 15.31 -1.94
N GLN A 180 -9.93 15.18 -0.77
CA GLN A 180 -10.00 16.18 0.29
C GLN A 180 -9.34 17.51 -0.13
N ARG A 181 -8.19 17.48 -0.81
CA ARG A 181 -7.48 18.68 -1.30
C ARG A 181 -8.17 19.37 -2.49
N CYS A 182 -8.94 18.64 -3.31
CA CYS A 182 -9.66 19.24 -4.44
C CYS A 182 -10.73 20.26 -3.99
N GLY A 183 -11.42 19.98 -2.87
CA GLY A 183 -12.40 20.87 -2.24
C GLY A 183 -13.56 21.34 -3.14
N PRO A 184 -14.42 22.24 -2.64
CA PRO A 184 -15.52 22.83 -3.41
C PRO A 184 -15.07 23.85 -4.48
N MET A 185 -14.39 23.38 -5.53
CA MET A 185 -14.27 24.16 -6.76
C MET A 185 -15.67 24.40 -7.36
N ARG A 186 -16.00 25.68 -7.60
CA ARG A 186 -17.32 26.11 -8.08
C ARG A 186 -17.70 25.43 -9.41
N GLY A 187 -18.71 24.57 -9.37
CA GLY A 187 -19.52 24.20 -10.54
C GLY A 187 -19.25 22.83 -11.17
N MET A 188 -18.25 22.08 -10.72
CA MET A 188 -18.06 20.66 -11.05
C MET A 188 -18.08 19.89 -9.74
N SER A 189 -18.89 18.83 -9.60
CA SER A 189 -19.05 18.18 -8.30
C SER A 189 -17.71 17.67 -7.78
N CYS A 190 -17.43 18.06 -6.54
CA CYS A 190 -16.39 17.50 -5.70
C CYS A 190 -17.05 16.57 -4.68
N CYS A 191 -16.34 15.53 -4.27
CA CYS A 191 -16.76 14.70 -3.15
C CYS A 191 -17.02 15.60 -1.92
N SER A 192 -18.29 15.64 -1.46
CA SER A 192 -18.72 16.47 -0.33
C SER A 192 -18.64 15.72 1.01
N SER A 193 -18.42 14.41 0.97
CA SER A 193 -18.24 13.57 2.15
C SER A 193 -17.38 12.36 1.81
N LEU A 194 -16.20 12.30 2.42
CA LEU A 194 -15.27 11.19 2.30
C LEU A 194 -15.32 10.34 3.58
N GLU A 195 -15.36 9.02 3.45
CA GLU A 195 -15.30 8.09 4.58
C GLU A 195 -14.35 6.93 4.26
N ILE A 196 -13.43 6.62 5.17
CA ILE A 196 -12.37 5.63 4.96
C ILE A 196 -12.47 4.53 6.00
N HIS A 197 -12.67 3.29 5.57
CA HIS A 197 -12.63 2.09 6.41
C HIS A 197 -11.36 1.30 6.13
N TRP A 198 -10.51 1.13 7.14
CA TRP A 198 -9.26 0.40 6.98
C TRP A 198 -9.17 -0.78 7.93
N ALA A 199 -9.14 -2.00 7.37
CA ALA A 199 -8.98 -3.23 8.13
C ALA A 199 -7.51 -3.66 8.20
N ILE A 200 -6.97 -3.72 9.42
CA ILE A 200 -5.61 -4.17 9.75
C ILE A 200 -5.65 -5.35 10.72
N ARG A 201 -4.56 -6.12 10.75
CA ARG A 201 -4.44 -7.21 11.73
C ARG A 201 -4.04 -6.67 13.09
N ASP A 202 -2.94 -5.91 13.11
CA ASP A 202 -2.24 -5.46 14.30
C ASP A 202 -2.16 -3.92 14.30
N SER A 203 -2.27 -3.29 15.46
CA SER A 203 -2.23 -1.83 15.67
C SER A 203 -0.97 -1.18 15.10
N SER A 204 0.16 -1.88 15.13
CA SER A 204 1.44 -1.38 14.61
C SER A 204 1.41 -1.09 13.10
N CYS A 205 0.41 -1.59 12.35
CA CYS A 205 0.21 -1.20 10.95
C CYS A 205 -0.09 0.30 10.79
N ILE A 206 -0.64 0.98 11.80
CA ILE A 206 -1.00 2.42 11.73
C ILE A 206 0.21 3.28 11.37
N GLU A 207 1.41 2.91 11.83
CA GLU A 207 2.66 3.62 11.55
C GLU A 207 3.04 3.64 10.06
N TRP A 208 2.50 2.73 9.26
CA TRP A 208 2.76 2.70 7.82
C TRP A 208 2.35 3.98 7.11
N PHE A 209 1.22 4.57 7.54
CA PHE A 209 0.60 5.74 6.92
C PHE A 209 0.33 6.87 7.94
N ARG A 210 1.04 6.90 9.08
CA ARG A 210 0.79 7.86 10.18
C ARG A 210 0.70 9.30 9.70
N GLU A 211 1.67 9.74 8.89
CA GLU A 211 1.72 11.09 8.29
C GLU A 211 0.44 11.40 7.51
N GLN A 212 0.03 10.50 6.62
CA GLN A 212 -1.14 10.69 5.75
C GLN A 212 -2.47 10.57 6.51
N LEU A 213 -2.54 9.70 7.53
CA LEU A 213 -3.74 9.51 8.35
C LEU A 213 -4.06 10.72 9.23
N ILE A 214 -3.05 11.47 9.68
CA ILE A 214 -3.23 12.71 10.45
C ILE A 214 -3.82 13.83 9.59
N GLU A 215 -3.60 13.82 8.26
CA GLU A 215 -4.22 14.79 7.34
C GLU A 215 -5.72 14.52 7.07
N LEU A 216 -6.22 13.32 7.38
CA LEU A 216 -7.55 12.85 6.95
C LEU A 216 -8.56 12.88 8.09
N GLU A 217 -9.72 13.49 7.86
CA GLU A 217 -10.68 13.79 8.94
C GLU A 217 -11.55 12.58 9.37
N ASN A 218 -11.94 11.72 8.43
CA ASN A 218 -12.96 10.68 8.63
C ASN A 218 -12.43 9.28 8.28
N VAL A 219 -11.55 8.77 9.15
CA VAL A 219 -11.00 7.42 9.08
C VAL A 219 -11.63 6.56 10.19
N LYS A 220 -11.94 5.31 9.86
CA LYS A 220 -12.41 4.26 10.78
C LYS A 220 -11.48 3.06 10.65
N ILE A 221 -10.75 2.75 11.72
CA ILE A 221 -9.73 1.71 11.74
C ILE A 221 -10.29 0.46 12.40
N TYR A 222 -10.10 -0.71 11.79
CA TYR A 222 -10.60 -1.99 12.26
C TYR A 222 -9.44 -2.93 12.52
N ILE A 223 -9.23 -3.33 13.78
CA ILE A 223 -8.16 -4.24 14.20
C ILE A 223 -8.75 -5.62 14.46
N THR A 224 -8.19 -6.66 13.81
CA THR A 224 -8.79 -8.01 13.84
C THR A 224 -8.05 -9.04 14.70
N ASN A 225 -6.81 -8.77 15.12
CA ASN A 225 -5.94 -9.75 15.81
C ASN A 225 -5.71 -9.41 17.29
N GLU A 226 -5.99 -8.17 17.71
CA GLU A 226 -5.83 -7.72 19.09
C GLU A 226 -7.19 -7.73 19.79
N ASN A 227 -7.21 -8.23 21.02
CA ASN A 227 -8.31 -7.95 21.93
C ASN A 227 -8.26 -6.46 22.31
N GLN A 228 -9.43 -5.87 22.57
CA GLN A 228 -9.51 -4.48 23.03
C GLN A 228 -8.57 -4.27 24.24
N PRO A 229 -7.70 -3.24 24.24
CA PRO A 229 -6.81 -2.98 25.37
C PRO A 229 -7.65 -2.73 26.62
N ASP A 230 -7.41 -3.54 27.65
CA ASP A 230 -8.12 -3.49 28.92
C ASP A 230 -7.98 -2.09 29.54
N ARG A 231 -9.07 -1.31 29.48
CA ARG A 231 -9.14 0.05 30.06
C ARG A 231 -9.03 0.08 31.60
N SER A 232 -8.75 -1.06 32.22
CA SER A 232 -8.68 -1.28 33.67
C SER A 232 -7.26 -1.29 34.24
N ASN A 233 -6.18 -1.25 33.43
CA ASN A 233 -4.83 -1.10 34.00
C ASN A 233 -3.79 -0.46 33.04
N PRO A 234 -3.48 0.84 33.17
CA PRO A 234 -2.43 1.50 32.39
C PRO A 234 -1.05 1.21 32.99
N GLY A 235 -0.51 0.02 32.72
CA GLY A 235 0.81 -0.38 33.24
C GLY A 235 1.07 -1.87 33.16
N LYS A 236 1.35 -2.37 31.94
CA LYS A 236 2.07 -3.62 31.66
C LYS A 236 2.37 -3.73 30.17
N GLU A 237 3.32 -2.93 29.73
CA GLU A 237 4.08 -3.24 28.53
C GLU A 237 4.89 -4.52 28.79
N LYS A 238 5.02 -5.40 27.78
CA LYS A 238 5.59 -6.74 27.98
C LYS A 238 7.10 -6.71 27.82
N ASP A 239 7.80 -6.42 28.92
CA ASP A 239 9.23 -6.66 28.98
C ASP A 239 9.56 -8.15 28.84
N HIS A 240 10.51 -8.45 27.97
CA HIS A 240 11.08 -9.79 27.83
C HIS A 240 11.99 -10.10 29.02
N ALA A 241 11.44 -10.66 30.09
CA ALA A 241 12.20 -11.27 31.18
C ALA A 241 11.78 -12.73 31.36
N GLY A 242 12.73 -13.64 31.13
CA GLY A 242 12.50 -15.08 31.14
C GLY A 242 13.78 -15.87 31.36
N ILE A 243 14.46 -15.62 32.50
CA ILE A 243 15.39 -16.56 33.13
C ILE A 243 15.02 -16.57 34.61
N GLU A 244 14.71 -17.75 35.15
CA GLU A 244 14.24 -17.92 36.51
C GLU A 244 15.38 -17.87 37.54
N ASN A 245 15.12 -17.17 38.64
CA ASN A 245 15.46 -17.54 40.03
C ASN A 245 16.61 -18.53 40.24
N ASN A 246 17.73 -18.03 40.77
CA ASN A 246 18.54 -18.73 41.78
C ASN A 246 19.41 -17.70 42.53
N GLU A 247 18.78 -16.89 43.38
CA GLU A 247 19.48 -16.06 44.37
C GLU A 247 19.37 -16.72 45.76
N VAL A 248 20.30 -17.64 46.04
CA VAL A 248 20.84 -17.85 47.38
C VAL A 248 22.33 -18.09 47.22
N GLU A 249 23.12 -17.52 48.14
CA GLU A 249 24.55 -17.81 48.33
C GLU A 249 25.52 -17.13 47.33
N LEU A 250 25.96 -15.91 47.66
CA LEU A 250 27.39 -15.58 47.90
C LEU A 250 27.63 -14.08 48.21
N GLU A 251 26.90 -13.50 49.17
CA GLU A 251 27.39 -12.29 49.86
C GLU A 251 28.58 -12.65 50.78
N LYS A 252 29.79 -12.67 50.22
CA LYS A 252 31.08 -12.56 50.95
C LYS A 252 32.29 -12.51 50.01
N GLN A 253 32.45 -11.38 49.33
CA GLN A 253 33.75 -10.78 48.94
C GLN A 253 33.48 -9.60 48.02
N ASN A 254 33.63 -8.37 48.54
CA ASN A 254 34.14 -7.18 47.84
C ASN A 254 34.11 -5.99 48.81
N GLU A 255 34.94 -6.06 49.85
CA GLU A 255 35.48 -4.82 50.42
C GLU A 255 36.54 -4.29 49.45
N GLY A 256 36.31 -3.11 48.87
CA GLY A 256 37.35 -2.31 48.22
C GLY A 256 37.09 -1.92 46.77
N LEU A 257 37.44 -0.65 46.48
CA LEU A 257 37.70 -0.07 45.16
C LEU A 257 36.50 0.45 44.33
N GLU A 258 35.88 1.54 44.81
CA GLU A 258 35.75 2.74 43.95
C GLU A 258 37.15 3.40 43.82
N PRO A 259 37.51 4.09 42.70
CA PRO A 259 36.61 4.98 41.94
C PRO A 259 36.79 4.99 40.41
N GLN A 260 35.71 4.79 39.62
CA GLN A 260 35.69 5.08 38.17
C GLN A 260 34.40 5.75 37.65
N ASP A 261 33.55 6.23 38.55
CA ASP A 261 32.12 6.45 38.28
C ASP A 261 31.83 7.81 37.62
N SER A 262 32.73 8.79 37.78
CA SER A 262 32.58 10.16 37.27
C SER A 262 32.63 10.33 35.73
N ALA A 263 32.83 9.24 34.99
CA ALA A 263 32.80 9.20 33.52
C ALA A 263 31.53 8.53 32.96
N LEU A 264 31.04 7.48 33.62
CA LEU A 264 29.81 6.75 33.25
C LEU A 264 28.57 7.62 33.51
N GLU A 265 28.48 8.26 34.67
CA GLU A 265 27.39 9.18 35.03
C GLU A 265 27.20 10.32 34.01
N LYS A 266 28.28 10.74 33.34
CA LYS A 266 28.24 11.75 32.26
C LYS A 266 27.77 11.21 30.91
N GLN A 267 27.88 9.90 30.67
CA GLN A 267 27.28 9.26 29.51
C GLN A 267 25.79 8.99 29.75
N ASP A 268 25.41 8.54 30.94
CA ASP A 268 24.02 8.24 31.30
C ASP A 268 23.17 9.52 31.30
N THR A 269 23.65 10.60 31.93
CA THR A 269 22.96 11.92 31.89
C THR A 269 22.94 12.58 30.50
N ALA A 270 23.74 12.10 29.54
CA ALA A 270 23.67 12.50 28.14
C ALA A 270 22.65 11.67 27.36
N LEU A 271 22.54 10.38 27.65
CA LEU A 271 21.53 9.47 27.11
C LEU A 271 20.11 9.87 27.55
N GLU A 272 19.89 10.09 28.85
CA GLU A 272 18.60 10.57 29.37
C GLU A 272 18.15 11.90 28.71
N LYS A 273 19.09 12.81 28.43
CA LYS A 273 18.80 14.07 27.72
C LYS A 273 18.45 13.85 26.25
N HIS A 274 19.02 12.82 25.62
CA HIS A 274 18.71 12.45 24.25
C HIS A 274 17.30 11.84 24.16
N ASP A 275 16.95 10.93 25.07
CA ASP A 275 15.62 10.32 25.13
C ASP A 275 14.54 11.35 25.52
N SER A 276 14.85 12.24 26.47
CA SER A 276 14.04 13.41 26.80
C SER A 276 13.80 14.37 25.63
N ALA A 277 14.68 14.37 24.62
CA ALA A 277 14.52 15.19 23.42
C ALA A 277 13.68 14.46 22.34
N LEU A 278 13.83 13.14 22.22
CA LEU A 278 13.00 12.29 21.37
C LEU A 278 11.53 12.32 21.80
N GLU A 279 11.24 12.15 23.11
CA GLU A 279 9.88 12.33 23.65
C GLU A 279 9.26 13.69 23.30
N LYS A 280 10.08 14.76 23.30
CA LYS A 280 9.64 16.13 22.98
C LYS A 280 9.42 16.35 21.47
N GLN A 281 10.04 15.54 20.61
CA GLN A 281 9.75 15.51 19.18
C GLN A 281 8.46 14.74 18.89
N ASP A 282 8.19 13.63 19.59
CA ASP A 282 6.95 12.86 19.44
C ASP A 282 5.73 13.66 19.93
N LYS A 283 5.86 14.38 21.05
CA LYS A 283 4.81 15.30 21.57
C LYS A 283 4.52 16.50 20.64
N LYS A 284 5.33 16.71 19.60
CA LYS A 284 5.15 17.78 18.59
C LYS A 284 4.50 17.32 17.29
N HIS A 285 4.44 16.01 17.05
CA HIS A 285 3.72 15.41 15.92
C HIS A 285 2.31 14.98 16.37
N GLY A 286 1.30 15.19 15.51
CA GLY A 286 -0.12 15.04 15.83
C GLY A 286 -0.45 13.87 16.77
N SER A 287 -1.19 14.17 17.84
CA SER A 287 -1.36 13.29 18.99
C SER A 287 -2.17 12.02 18.64
N ILE A 288 -1.55 10.86 18.90
CA ILE A 288 -2.09 9.51 18.69
C ILE A 288 -3.51 9.25 19.25
N PRO A 289 -3.99 9.88 20.35
CA PRO A 289 -5.32 9.60 20.92
C PRO A 289 -6.51 9.80 19.98
N SER A 290 -6.43 10.66 18.96
CA SER A 290 -7.53 10.87 18.00
C SER A 290 -7.79 9.64 17.14
N LEU A 291 -6.73 9.01 16.63
CA LEU A 291 -6.80 7.76 15.85
C LEU A 291 -7.25 6.57 16.71
N GLN A 292 -6.82 6.53 17.98
CA GLN A 292 -7.29 5.51 18.93
C GLN A 292 -8.80 5.60 19.21
N ALA A 293 -9.38 6.81 19.25
CA ALA A 293 -10.82 7.00 19.40
C ALA A 293 -11.63 6.53 18.17
N GLN A 294 -11.00 6.47 16.99
CA GLN A 294 -11.56 6.00 15.73
C GLN A 294 -11.33 4.50 15.46
N THR A 295 -10.73 3.79 16.42
CA THR A 295 -10.33 2.38 16.28
C THR A 295 -11.36 1.41 16.88
N GLN A 296 -11.75 0.39 16.11
CA GLN A 296 -12.67 -0.67 16.51
C GLN A 296 -11.96 -2.04 16.47
N TYR A 297 -12.06 -2.82 17.55
CA TYR A 297 -11.42 -4.13 17.70
C TYR A 297 -12.34 -5.26 17.22
N SER A 298 -12.71 -5.22 15.94
CA SER A 298 -13.55 -6.23 15.29
C SER A 298 -13.39 -6.22 13.77
N ARG A 299 -13.82 -7.31 13.11
CA ARG A 299 -13.95 -7.32 11.64
C ARG A 299 -15.13 -6.42 11.23
N PRO A 300 -14.98 -5.52 10.25
CA PRO A 300 -16.08 -4.68 9.78
C PRO A 300 -17.17 -5.54 9.11
N ASP A 301 -18.43 -5.35 9.54
CA ASP A 301 -19.57 -5.76 8.73
C ASP A 301 -19.77 -4.72 7.62
N LEU A 302 -19.15 -5.00 6.47
CA LEU A 302 -19.19 -4.15 5.30
C LEU A 302 -20.62 -3.95 4.76
N HIS A 303 -21.54 -4.88 4.98
CA HIS A 303 -22.93 -4.70 4.57
C HIS A 303 -23.62 -3.65 5.46
N GLN A 304 -23.42 -3.72 6.78
CA GLN A 304 -23.93 -2.71 7.70
C GLN A 304 -23.30 -1.34 7.46
N VAL A 305 -21.99 -1.27 7.21
CA VAL A 305 -21.27 -0.02 6.89
C VAL A 305 -21.87 0.65 5.65
N ILE A 306 -21.97 -0.05 4.52
CA ILE A 306 -22.48 0.52 3.27
C ILE A 306 -23.98 0.85 3.41
N LYS A 307 -24.74 0.04 4.17
CA LYS A 307 -26.16 0.30 4.46
C LYS A 307 -26.32 1.58 5.31
N GLN A 308 -25.51 1.75 6.35
CA GLN A 308 -25.50 2.96 7.18
C GLN A 308 -25.16 4.19 6.34
N ALA A 309 -24.11 4.13 5.52
CA ALA A 309 -23.76 5.21 4.60
C ALA A 309 -24.92 5.55 3.64
N SER A 310 -25.61 4.54 3.09
CA SER A 310 -26.76 4.74 2.17
C SER A 310 -28.04 5.31 2.82
N SER A 311 -28.20 5.16 4.14
CA SER A 311 -29.27 5.78 4.93
C SER A 311 -28.88 7.16 5.48
N GLN A 312 -27.57 7.39 5.68
CA GLN A 312 -27.02 8.64 6.19
C GLN A 312 -26.93 9.71 5.09
N TYR A 313 -26.23 9.39 4.00
CA TYR A 313 -25.95 10.29 2.89
C TYR A 313 -27.01 10.19 1.78
N ALA A 314 -27.27 11.29 1.10
CA ALA A 314 -28.17 11.39 -0.04
C ALA A 314 -27.38 11.78 -1.30
N GLY A 315 -27.85 11.35 -2.48
CA GLY A 315 -27.15 11.59 -3.75
C GLY A 315 -26.50 10.33 -4.31
N ARG A 316 -25.41 10.49 -5.07
CA ARG A 316 -24.59 9.41 -5.64
C ARG A 316 -23.46 9.04 -4.68
N ILE A 317 -23.38 7.77 -4.32
CA ILE A 317 -22.33 7.21 -3.44
C ILE A 317 -21.41 6.32 -4.26
N GLY A 318 -20.13 6.68 -4.33
CA GLY A 318 -19.08 5.84 -4.92
C GLY A 318 -18.39 4.99 -3.85
N VAL A 319 -18.40 3.67 -3.99
CA VAL A 319 -17.68 2.73 -3.10
C VAL A 319 -16.44 2.20 -3.84
N MET A 320 -15.26 2.28 -3.21
CA MET A 320 -14.01 1.79 -3.79
C MET A 320 -13.24 0.91 -2.79
N GLY A 321 -12.64 -0.19 -3.26
CA GLY A 321 -11.76 -1.03 -2.44
C GLY A 321 -10.26 -0.69 -2.57
N GLY A 322 -9.39 -1.12 -1.63
CA GLY A 322 -7.90 -1.06 -1.69
C GLY A 322 -7.15 -2.43 -1.52
N SER A 323 -6.46 -2.97 -2.55
CA SER A 323 -5.54 -4.16 -2.53
C SER A 323 -4.32 -3.90 -3.39
N ILE A 324 -3.27 -4.65 -3.06
CA ILE A 324 -2.14 -4.92 -3.94
C ILE A 324 -1.95 -6.45 -3.90
N SER A 325 -2.30 -7.15 -4.98
CA SER A 325 -2.21 -8.62 -5.08
C SER A 325 -1.55 -9.07 -6.38
N PHE A 326 -0.24 -8.83 -6.51
CA PHE A 326 0.55 -9.25 -7.67
C PHE A 326 0.77 -10.77 -7.69
N GLY A 327 -0.25 -11.47 -8.18
CA GLY A 327 -0.30 -12.93 -8.33
C GLY A 327 -0.01 -13.42 -9.74
N PHE A 328 1.02 -12.92 -10.43
CA PHE A 328 1.44 -13.45 -11.74
C PHE A 328 2.94 -13.31 -12.01
N LEU A 329 3.70 -14.42 -11.92
CA LEU A 329 4.87 -14.68 -12.79
C LEU A 329 5.40 -16.14 -12.79
N LEU A 330 4.58 -17.15 -12.44
CA LEU A 330 5.01 -18.57 -12.43
C LEU A 330 4.03 -19.55 -13.14
N ALA A 331 3.21 -19.04 -14.07
CA ALA A 331 2.24 -19.84 -14.83
C ALA A 331 2.62 -20.08 -16.31
N TRP A 332 3.91 -20.02 -16.67
CA TRP A 332 4.39 -20.23 -18.05
C TRP A 332 4.50 -21.71 -18.49
N HIS A 333 3.77 -22.63 -17.84
CA HIS A 333 3.95 -24.07 -18.10
C HIS A 333 2.67 -24.93 -18.17
N ARG A 334 1.49 -24.32 -18.37
CA ARG A 334 0.28 -25.06 -18.79
C ARG A 334 -0.55 -24.24 -19.78
N ILE A 335 -0.37 -24.54 -21.05
CA ILE A 335 -1.31 -24.19 -22.12
C ILE A 335 -2.50 -25.14 -21.98
N ASP A 336 -3.71 -24.58 -21.85
CA ASP A 336 -4.93 -25.08 -22.49
C ASP A 336 -6.05 -24.02 -22.32
N LEU A 337 -6.41 -23.36 -23.42
CA LEU A 337 -7.71 -22.69 -23.60
C LEU A 337 -8.72 -23.73 -24.15
N PRO A 338 -10.05 -23.55 -24.04
CA PRO A 338 -10.75 -22.26 -23.87
C PRO A 338 -11.91 -22.24 -22.85
N PHE A 339 -12.25 -21.07 -22.29
CA PHE A 339 -13.66 -20.72 -22.02
C PHE A 339 -13.89 -19.20 -21.89
N PHE A 340 -15.13 -18.77 -22.13
CA PHE A 340 -15.54 -17.37 -22.27
C PHE A 340 -15.56 -16.57 -20.96
N LEU A 341 -15.32 -15.26 -21.07
CA LEU A 341 -15.86 -14.16 -20.25
C LEU A 341 -16.00 -14.42 -18.74
N ASN A 342 -14.88 -14.45 -18.03
CA ASN A 342 -14.83 -14.10 -16.61
C ASN A 342 -13.72 -13.05 -16.41
N GLY A 343 -14.08 -11.78 -16.47
CA GLY A 343 -13.18 -10.68 -16.11
C GLY A 343 -12.81 -10.79 -14.63
N ILE A 344 -11.55 -11.13 -14.34
CA ILE A 344 -11.05 -11.25 -12.97
C ILE A 344 -10.71 -9.85 -12.46
N ASN A 345 -11.73 -9.03 -12.26
CA ASN A 345 -11.56 -7.68 -11.72
C ASN A 345 -11.09 -7.82 -10.27
N GLN A 346 -9.78 -7.65 -10.06
CA GLN A 346 -9.11 -7.79 -8.77
C GLN A 346 -9.45 -6.59 -7.90
N VAL A 347 -10.54 -6.71 -7.14
CA VAL A 347 -10.85 -5.69 -6.15
C VAL A 347 -9.94 -5.86 -4.95
N CYS A 348 -10.22 -4.97 -4.02
CA CYS A 348 -9.19 -4.28 -3.37
C CYS A 348 -9.39 -4.48 -1.84
N GLY A 349 -8.81 -5.58 -1.36
CA GLY A 349 -8.57 -6.08 0.00
C GLY A 349 -8.10 -7.54 -0.05
N PRO A 350 -8.11 -8.30 1.07
CA PRO A 350 -8.19 -9.76 1.00
C PRO A 350 -9.39 -10.21 0.16
N ASN A 351 -9.26 -11.27 -0.65
CA ASN A 351 -10.32 -11.73 -1.58
C ASN A 351 -11.70 -11.95 -0.93
N SER A 352 -11.74 -12.28 0.37
CA SER A 352 -12.98 -12.34 1.16
C SER A 352 -13.64 -10.96 1.32
N MET A 353 -12.91 -9.98 1.85
CA MET A 353 -13.35 -8.59 2.02
C MET A 353 -13.85 -7.97 0.70
N VAL A 354 -13.13 -8.25 -0.38
CA VAL A 354 -13.47 -7.91 -1.77
C VAL A 354 -14.83 -8.47 -2.17
N SER A 355 -15.02 -9.77 -1.97
CA SER A 355 -16.28 -10.45 -2.27
C SER A 355 -17.43 -9.88 -1.43
N ASP A 356 -17.15 -9.54 -0.17
CA ASP A 356 -18.11 -8.99 0.77
C ASP A 356 -18.56 -7.56 0.36
N VAL A 357 -17.64 -6.66 -0.03
CA VAL A 357 -17.99 -5.34 -0.60
C VAL A 357 -18.85 -5.51 -1.85
N ARG A 358 -18.42 -6.33 -2.82
CA ARG A 358 -19.13 -6.53 -4.09
C ARG A 358 -20.55 -7.08 -3.87
N LYS A 359 -20.71 -8.08 -3.00
CA LYS A 359 -22.02 -8.65 -2.62
C LYS A 359 -22.89 -7.63 -1.88
N SER A 360 -22.29 -6.79 -1.03
CA SER A 360 -23.00 -5.79 -0.24
C SER A 360 -23.54 -4.66 -1.11
N VAL A 361 -22.73 -4.15 -2.05
CA VAL A 361 -23.19 -3.15 -3.03
C VAL A 361 -24.29 -3.72 -3.91
N ALA A 362 -24.12 -4.93 -4.47
CA ALA A 362 -25.13 -5.55 -5.32
C ALA A 362 -26.49 -5.75 -4.62
N ARG A 363 -26.47 -6.15 -3.33
CA ARG A 363 -27.68 -6.24 -2.50
C ARG A 363 -28.35 -4.88 -2.29
N LEU A 364 -27.57 -3.84 -1.98
CA LEU A 364 -28.11 -2.51 -1.72
C LEU A 364 -28.59 -1.82 -2.99
N GLN A 365 -27.94 -2.03 -4.13
CA GLN A 365 -28.45 -1.62 -5.44
C GLN A 365 -29.83 -2.24 -5.73
N ALA A 366 -30.04 -3.52 -5.41
CA ALA A 366 -31.34 -4.16 -5.53
C ALA A 366 -32.39 -3.54 -4.58
N SER A 367 -32.05 -3.27 -3.32
CA SER A 367 -32.94 -2.57 -2.38
C SER A 367 -33.27 -1.12 -2.79
N ILE A 368 -32.34 -0.41 -3.43
CA ILE A 368 -32.57 0.92 -4.03
C ILE A 368 -33.59 0.82 -5.18
N LEU A 369 -33.42 -0.16 -6.09
CA LEU A 369 -34.37 -0.40 -7.19
C LEU A 369 -35.77 -0.79 -6.69
N LEU A 370 -35.86 -1.46 -5.54
CA LEU A 370 -37.13 -1.80 -4.88
C LEU A 370 -37.73 -0.62 -4.08
N SER A 371 -37.10 0.56 -4.07
CA SER A 371 -37.58 1.78 -3.41
C SER A 371 -37.87 1.59 -1.91
N GLU A 372 -36.98 0.88 -1.19
CA GLU A 372 -37.09 0.74 0.26
C GLU A 372 -37.03 2.11 0.95
N LYS A 373 -38.05 2.44 1.75
CA LYS A 373 -38.23 3.75 2.42
C LYS A 373 -37.10 4.19 3.37
N HIS A 374 -36.12 3.33 3.64
CA HIS A 374 -35.02 3.57 4.57
C HIS A 374 -33.70 3.98 3.91
N ILE A 375 -33.64 4.05 2.57
CA ILE A 375 -32.43 4.41 1.82
C ILE A 375 -32.58 5.83 1.24
N LYS A 376 -31.59 6.70 1.47
CA LYS A 376 -31.55 8.08 0.94
C LYS A 376 -30.65 8.21 -0.29
N CYS A 377 -29.69 7.30 -0.43
CA CYS A 377 -28.85 7.14 -1.61
C CYS A 377 -29.73 6.94 -2.86
N LYS A 378 -29.44 7.69 -3.92
CA LYS A 378 -30.13 7.55 -5.23
C LYS A 378 -29.44 6.51 -6.11
N GLU A 379 -28.12 6.44 -6.02
CA GLU A 379 -27.28 5.65 -6.91
C GLU A 379 -26.00 5.24 -6.17
N LEU A 380 -25.68 3.95 -6.23
CA LEU A 380 -24.54 3.34 -5.54
C LEU A 380 -23.64 2.70 -6.60
N GLU A 381 -22.46 3.26 -6.81
CA GLU A 381 -21.48 2.80 -7.81
C GLU A 381 -20.33 2.07 -7.13
N LEU A 382 -19.83 0.98 -7.75
CA LEU A 382 -18.70 0.20 -7.24
C LEU A 382 -17.48 0.37 -8.15
N TYR A 383 -16.50 1.12 -7.68
CA TYR A 383 -15.23 1.35 -8.33
C TYR A 383 -14.24 0.23 -7.98
N GLN A 384 -13.64 -0.36 -9.02
CA GLN A 384 -12.65 -1.42 -8.91
C GLN A 384 -11.51 -1.05 -9.87
N GLU A 385 -10.30 -0.83 -9.35
CA GLU A 385 -9.11 -0.77 -10.19
C GLU A 385 -8.74 -2.19 -10.60
N SER A 386 -8.89 -2.52 -11.88
CA SER A 386 -8.24 -3.69 -12.46
C SER A 386 -6.83 -3.30 -12.91
N PHE A 387 -5.83 -3.99 -12.35
CA PHE A 387 -4.47 -4.00 -12.89
C PHE A 387 -4.45 -4.93 -14.11
N ASP A 388 -5.07 -4.51 -15.19
CA ASP A 388 -5.02 -5.22 -16.48
C ASP A 388 -3.69 -4.88 -17.18
N GLU A 389 -2.87 -5.91 -17.45
CA GLU A 389 -1.66 -5.86 -18.32
C GLU A 389 -2.02 -6.12 -19.80
#